data_AF-K0J846-F1
#
_entry.id   AF-K0J846-F1
#
_cell.length_a   1.000
_cell.length_b   1.000
_cell.length_c   1.000
_cell.angle_alpha   90.00
_cell.angle_beta   90.00
_cell.angle_gamma   90.00
#
_symmetry.space_group_name_H-M   'P 1'
#
loop_
_entity.id
_entity.type
_entity.pdbx_description
1 polymer ?
#
loop_
_entity_poly.entity_id
_entity_poly.type
_entity_poly.pdbx_seq_one_letter_code
_entity_poly.pdbx_strand_id
1 'polypeptide(L)' 'MVESRKTNEKVVYSTLSSKKQITLPAMIREKLGAEPGDQVGFDYNVETKEVIL' A
#
# COMPACT_ATOMS: atom_id res chain seq x y z
N MET A 1 -9.83 -14.81 25.44
CA MET A 1 -9.81 -15.39 24.09
C MET A 1 -9.36 -14.30 23.14
N VAL A 2 -8.14 -14.35 22.64
CA VAL A 2 -7.67 -13.41 21.61
C VAL A 2 -7.86 -14.12 20.28
N GLU A 3 -8.91 -13.76 19.56
CA GLU A 3 -9.11 -14.25 18.19
C GLU A 3 -8.00 -13.69 17.32
N SER A 4 -7.04 -14.54 16.95
CA SER A 4 -6.08 -14.24 15.90
C SER A 4 -6.85 -14.11 14.59
N ARG A 5 -7.22 -12.88 14.22
CA ARG A 5 -7.71 -12.58 12.88
C ARG A 5 -6.57 -12.89 11.92
N LYS A 6 -6.62 -14.06 11.27
CA LYS A 6 -5.84 -14.32 10.05
C LYS A 6 -6.34 -13.33 9.00
N THR A 7 -5.71 -12.16 8.92
CA THR A 7 -5.85 -11.28 7.77
C THR A 7 -5.24 -12.02 6.59
N ASN A 8 -6.07 -12.32 5.60
CA ASN A 8 -5.64 -12.93 4.35
C ASN A 8 -4.95 -11.82 3.54
N GLU A 9 -3.73 -11.46 3.94
CA GLU A 9 -2.99 -10.32 3.39
C GLU A 9 -2.49 -10.70 2.00
N LYS A 10 -3.28 -10.33 0.99
CA LYS A 10 -2.86 -10.49 -0.39
C LYS A 10 -1.83 -9.42 -0.69
N VAL A 11 -0.56 -9.81 -0.64
CA VAL A 11 0.56 -8.94 -1.03
C VAL A 11 0.54 -8.76 -2.54
N VAL A 12 0.55 -7.50 -2.98
CA VAL A 12 0.63 -7.12 -4.39
C VAL A 12 1.86 -6.26 -4.59
N TYR A 13 2.65 -6.60 -5.59
CA TYR A 13 3.90 -5.90 -5.88
C TYR A 13 3.71 -4.95 -7.06
N SER A 14 4.40 -3.81 -7.02
CA SER A 14 4.51 -2.87 -8.13
C SER A 14 5.97 -2.56 -8.38
N THR A 15 6.34 -2.39 -9.65
CA THR A 15 7.72 -2.07 -10.02
C THR A 15 7.92 -0.55 -9.95
N LEU A 16 9.03 -0.12 -9.35
CA LEU A 16 9.46 1.27 -9.37
C LEU A 16 9.86 1.66 -10.80
N SER A 17 9.17 2.64 -11.38
CA SER A 17 9.52 3.15 -12.70
C SER A 17 10.82 3.96 -12.67
N SER A 18 11.41 4.21 -13.84
CA SER A 18 12.62 5.05 -14.00
C SER A 18 12.45 6.49 -13.47
N LYS A 19 11.20 6.96 -13.36
CA LYS A 19 10.86 8.28 -12.79
C LYS A 19 10.66 8.25 -11.26
N LYS A 20 11.01 7.14 -10.60
CA LYS A 20 10.80 6.92 -9.16
C LYS A 20 9.32 6.96 -8.75
N GLN A 21 8.44 6.51 -9.65
CA GLN A 21 7.00 6.41 -9.39
C GLN A 21 6.59 4.94 -9.30
N ILE A 22 5.68 4.63 -8.39
CA ILE A 22 4.98 3.35 -8.31
C ILE A 22 3.53 3.54 -8.75
N THR A 23 2.97 2.52 -9.42
CA THR A 23 1.54 2.47 -9.69
C THR A 23 0.87 1.78 -8.51
N LEU A 24 -0.07 2.44 -7.82
CA LEU A 24 -0.91 1.75 -6.85
C LEU A 24 -1.74 0.68 -7.57
N PRO A 25 -1.71 -0.61 -7.18
CA PRO A 25 -2.54 -1.65 -7.78
C PRO A 25 -4.04 -1.31 -7.70
N ALA A 26 -4.83 -1.77 -8.68
CA ALA A 26 -6.26 -1.48 -8.79
C ALA A 26 -7.03 -1.77 -7.49
N MET A 27 -6.76 -2.93 -6.87
CA MET A 27 -7.38 -3.33 -5.59
C MET A 27 -7.15 -2.31 -4.46
N ILE A 28 -5.98 -1.66 -4.41
CA ILE A 28 -5.68 -0.65 -3.38
C ILE A 28 -6.41 0.65 -3.71
N ARG A 29 -6.39 1.09 -4.97
CA ARG A 29 -7.09 2.32 -5.39
C ARG A 29 -8.59 2.24 -5.14
N GLU A 30 -9.22 1.11 -5.46
CA GLU A 30 -10.65 0.88 -5.23
C GLU A 30 -11.00 0.89 -3.75
N LYS A 31 -10.17 0.29 -2.89
CA LYS A 31 -10.39 0.29 -1.43
C LYS A 31 -10.23 1.68 -0.81
N LEU A 32 -9.30 2.47 -1.31
CA LEU A 32 -9.07 3.84 -0.85
C LEU A 32 -10.07 4.84 -1.45
N GLY A 33 -10.81 4.45 -2.51
CA GLY A 33 -11.63 5.38 -3.27
C GLY A 33 -10.80 6.50 -3.92
N ALA A 34 -9.54 6.21 -4.27
CA ALA A 34 -8.58 7.22 -4.69
C ALA A 34 -8.82 7.70 -6.13
N GLU A 35 -8.82 9.02 -6.31
CA GLU A 35 -8.99 9.71 -7.58
C GLU A 35 -7.69 10.42 -8.03
N PRO A 36 -7.53 10.70 -9.34
CA PRO A 36 -6.39 11.47 -9.82
C PRO A 36 -6.33 12.86 -9.18
N GLY A 37 -5.24 13.13 -8.45
CA GLY A 37 -5.01 14.40 -7.77
C GLY A 37 -5.07 14.30 -6.24
N ASP A 38 -5.58 13.19 -5.71
CA ASP A 38 -5.59 12.93 -4.27
C ASP A 38 -4.17 12.87 -3.70
N GLN A 39 -3.99 13.51 -2.55
CA GLN A 39 -2.76 13.36 -1.77
C GLN A 39 -2.81 12.06 -0.99
N VAL A 40 -1.72 11.31 -1.04
CA VAL A 40 -1.57 10.04 -0.31
C VAL A 40 -0.41 10.18 0.67
N GLY A 41 -0.68 9.86 1.93
CA GLY A 41 0.34 9.80 2.98
C GLY A 41 1.22 8.57 2.80
N PHE A 42 2.48 8.69 3.20
CA PHE A 42 3.39 7.55 3.27
C PHE A 42 4.05 7.59 4.64
N ASP A 43 3.95 6.49 5.37
CA ASP A 43 4.74 6.26 6.59
C ASP A 43 5.85 5.26 6.28
N TYR A 44 7.04 5.50 6.84
CA TYR A 44 8.18 4.60 6.70
C TYR A 44 8.49 3.96 8.05
N ASN A 45 8.19 2.67 8.16
CA ASN A 45 8.55 1.90 9.34
C ASN A 45 10.04 1.56 9.27
N VAL A 46 10.83 2.16 10.17
CA VAL A 46 12.29 2.01 10.22
C VAL A 46 12.73 0.59 10.59
N GLU A 47 11.93 -0.11 11.41
CA GLU A 47 12.26 -1.46 11.90
C GLU A 47 12.04 -2.52 10.82
N THR A 48 10.88 -2.49 10.16
CA THR A 48 10.54 -3.45 9.11
C THR A 48 11.08 -3.04 7.74
N LYS A 49 11.51 -1.78 7.60
CA LYS A 49 11.91 -1.14 6.33
C LYS A 49 10.79 -1.14 5.28
N GLU A 50 9.55 -1.08 5.75
CA GLU A 50 8.35 -1.06 4.92
C GLU A 50 7.82 0.36 4.76
N VAL A 51 7.22 0.61 3.60
CA VAL A 51 6.46 1.83 3.34
C VAL A 51 4.97 1.47 3.44
N ILE A 52 4.26 2.16 4.32
CA ILE A 52 2.82 1.99 4.54
C ILE A 52 2.12 3.20 3.93
N LEU A 53 1.05 2.92 3.19
CA LEU A 53 0.14 3.88 2.56
C LEU A 53 -1.07 4.12 3.46
#